data_AF-A0A2D6D3U3-F1
#
_entry.id   AF-A0A2D6D3U3-F1
#
_cell.length_a   1.000
_cell.length_b   1.000
_cell.length_c   1.000
_cell.angle_alpha   90.00
_cell.angle_beta   90.00
_cell.angle_gamma   90.00
#
_symmetry.space_group_name_H-M   'P 1'
#
loop_
_entity.id
_entity.type
_entity.pdbx_description
1 polymer ?
#
loop_
_entity_poly.entity_id
_entity_poly.type
_entity_poly.pdbx_seq_one_letter_code
_entity_poly.pdbx_strand_id
1 'polypeptide(L)'
;LNIVSDYRLSDPYLDHTFTIWPDHDIRASGTFWASYMNQVQNTSLFLRARLDGDADQRWHEATSVGHSGDGKVRYRPFDPTGKAWHEHLQDNPLLRQDITQTDDSRVAAAAAGFRARDVRAFGGFFYGLVDDFILLYIFREPDFRMWMSASGSIALRNPAWDYATSGGPQRAGERRTYHARVVYKPFAGVEDVLREVAAFRGAATRL
;
A
#
# COMPACT_ATOMS: atom_id res chain seq x y z
N LEU A 1 -13.62 -18.90 8.37
CA LEU A 1 -13.93 -17.77 7.46
C LEU A 1 -13.78 -18.32 6.06
N ASN A 2 -14.85 -18.28 5.28
CA ASN A 2 -14.84 -18.63 3.88
C ASN A 2 -14.43 -17.41 3.06
N ILE A 3 -13.75 -17.65 1.94
CA ILE A 3 -13.33 -16.62 1.00
C ILE A 3 -13.52 -17.12 -0.42
N VAL A 4 -14.00 -16.23 -1.29
CA VAL A 4 -13.93 -16.38 -2.75
C VAL A 4 -13.24 -15.15 -3.30
N SER A 5 -12.29 -15.36 -4.21
CA SER A 5 -11.54 -14.33 -4.91
C SER A 5 -11.73 -14.48 -6.41
N ASP A 6 -12.27 -13.45 -7.03
CA ASP A 6 -12.51 -13.33 -8.45
C ASP A 6 -11.52 -12.33 -9.05
N TYR A 7 -10.87 -12.73 -10.15
CA TYR A 7 -9.91 -11.91 -10.87
C TYR A 7 -10.39 -11.64 -12.29
N ARG A 8 -10.33 -10.38 -12.71
CA ARG A 8 -10.59 -9.98 -14.10
C ARG A 8 -9.35 -9.28 -14.63
N LEU A 9 -8.76 -9.91 -15.65
CA LEU A 9 -7.60 -9.39 -16.36
C LEU A 9 -8.09 -8.56 -17.55
N SER A 10 -7.53 -7.36 -17.68
CA SER A 10 -7.62 -6.50 -18.85
C SER A 10 -6.30 -5.76 -18.99
N ASP A 11 -5.98 -5.19 -20.15
CA ASP A 11 -4.79 -4.37 -20.29
C ASP A 11 -5.13 -2.90 -19.91
N PRO A 12 -4.47 -2.25 -18.93
CA PRO A 12 -3.38 -2.70 -18.04
C PRO A 12 -3.83 -3.05 -16.59
N TYR A 13 -5.07 -3.54 -16.43
CA TYR A 13 -5.73 -3.70 -15.13
C TYR A 13 -5.92 -5.15 -14.70
N LEU A 14 -5.63 -5.41 -13.43
CA LEU A 14 -6.12 -6.58 -12.71
C LEU A 14 -7.17 -6.11 -11.69
N ASP A 15 -8.44 -6.39 -11.97
CA ASP A 15 -9.52 -6.18 -11.01
C ASP A 15 -9.65 -7.41 -10.12
N HIS A 16 -9.60 -7.19 -8.80
CA HIS A 16 -9.75 -8.22 -7.79
C HIS A 16 -10.99 -7.91 -6.95
N THR A 17 -11.95 -8.84 -6.97
CA THR A 17 -13.09 -8.84 -6.06
C THR A 17 -12.95 -10.01 -5.12
N PHE A 18 -13.03 -9.78 -3.82
CA PHE A 18 -13.05 -10.87 -2.86
C PHE A 18 -14.23 -10.73 -1.91
N THR A 19 -14.87 -11.85 -1.62
CA THR A 19 -16.01 -11.91 -0.70
C THR A 19 -15.69 -12.86 0.44
N ILE A 20 -15.93 -12.41 1.68
CA ILE A 20 -15.73 -13.19 2.89
C ILE A 20 -17.04 -13.39 3.65
N TRP A 21 -17.20 -14.57 4.26
CA TRP A 21 -18.33 -14.88 5.15
C TRP A 21 -17.97 -15.98 6.16
N PRO A 22 -18.44 -15.91 7.40
CA PRO A 22 -18.18 -16.95 8.40
C PRO A 22 -19.31 -17.99 8.46
N ASP A 23 -19.02 -19.18 8.96
CA ASP A 23 -20.03 -20.23 9.21
C ASP A 23 -20.72 -20.09 10.58
N HIS A 24 -20.22 -19.18 11.42
CA HIS A 24 -20.76 -18.84 12.73
C HIS A 24 -20.54 -17.34 12.99
N ASP A 25 -21.24 -16.77 13.98
CA ASP A 25 -21.07 -15.36 14.33
C ASP A 25 -19.65 -15.08 14.85
N ILE A 26 -19.01 -14.03 14.33
CA ILE A 26 -17.66 -13.61 14.72
C ILE A 26 -17.65 -12.14 15.14
N ARG A 27 -16.69 -11.77 16.00
CA ARG A 27 -16.55 -10.39 16.52
C ARG A 27 -15.78 -9.45 15.59
N ALA A 28 -15.00 -10.01 14.65
CA ALA A 28 -14.25 -9.28 13.64
C ALA A 28 -13.89 -10.22 12.49
N SER A 29 -13.75 -9.66 11.30
CA SER A 29 -13.23 -10.36 10.11
C SER A 29 -12.23 -9.49 9.38
N GLY A 30 -11.33 -10.11 8.62
CA GLY A 30 -10.35 -9.39 7.84
C GLY A 30 -9.57 -10.35 6.95
N THR A 31 -8.96 -9.78 5.92
CA THR A 31 -8.06 -10.48 5.02
C THR A 31 -6.71 -9.77 5.01
N PHE A 32 -5.66 -10.50 4.68
CA PHE A 32 -4.34 -9.95 4.46
C PHE A 32 -3.85 -10.44 3.09
N TRP A 33 -3.38 -9.52 2.27
CA TRP A 33 -2.78 -9.78 0.97
C TRP A 33 -1.31 -9.41 1.03
N ALA A 34 -0.44 -10.38 0.78
CA ALA A 34 1.00 -10.20 0.74
C ALA A 34 1.47 -10.08 -0.72
N SER A 35 2.17 -8.99 -1.07
CA SER A 35 2.74 -8.79 -2.40
C SER A 35 4.25 -8.58 -2.31
N TYR A 36 5.01 -9.64 -2.61
CA TYR A 36 6.47 -9.60 -2.55
C TYR A 36 7.05 -9.13 -3.88
N MET A 37 7.73 -7.99 -3.87
CA MET A 37 8.41 -7.46 -5.03
C MET A 37 9.87 -7.94 -5.05
N ASN A 38 10.41 -8.17 -6.25
CA ASN A 38 11.79 -8.60 -6.42
C ASN A 38 12.65 -7.49 -7.02
N GLN A 39 13.74 -7.15 -6.33
CA GLN A 39 14.83 -6.28 -6.79
C GLN A 39 14.42 -4.87 -7.26
N VAL A 40 13.38 -4.29 -6.68
CA VAL A 40 12.90 -2.94 -7.05
C VAL A 40 13.89 -1.85 -6.66
N GLN A 41 14.05 -0.85 -7.51
CA GLN A 41 14.97 0.26 -7.27
C GLN A 41 14.52 1.14 -6.11
N ASN A 42 13.20 1.27 -5.93
CA ASN A 42 12.59 1.96 -4.82
C ASN A 42 11.80 0.99 -3.94
N THR A 43 12.17 0.87 -2.67
CA THR A 43 11.42 0.01 -1.74
C THR A 43 10.24 0.73 -1.07
N SER A 44 10.14 2.05 -1.25
CA SER A 44 9.09 2.87 -0.65
C SER A 44 7.75 2.72 -1.37
N LEU A 45 6.70 3.06 -0.64
CA LEU A 45 5.36 3.28 -1.17
C LEU A 45 5.00 4.76 -1.09
N PHE A 46 4.18 5.22 -2.03
CA PHE A 46 3.67 6.57 -2.09
C PHE A 46 2.15 6.54 -1.97
N LEU A 47 1.61 7.37 -1.09
CA LEU A 47 0.18 7.39 -0.80
C LEU A 47 -0.28 8.77 -0.34
N ARG A 48 -1.59 8.99 -0.43
CA ARG A 48 -2.23 10.07 0.31
C ARG A 48 -2.78 9.54 1.62
N ALA A 49 -2.41 10.16 2.73
CA ALA A 49 -2.92 9.83 4.04
C ALA A 49 -2.99 11.08 4.93
N ARG A 50 -3.84 11.02 5.96
CA ARG A 50 -3.76 11.93 7.11
C ARG A 50 -3.15 11.13 8.25
N LEU A 51 -1.92 11.46 8.63
CA LEU A 51 -1.25 10.82 9.76
C LEU A 51 -1.58 11.55 11.06
N ASP A 52 -1.30 10.92 12.20
CA ASP A 52 -1.54 11.52 13.51
C ASP A 52 -0.74 12.81 13.72
N GLY A 53 -1.43 13.94 13.85
CA GLY A 53 -0.85 15.29 13.91
C GLY A 53 -0.87 16.07 12.58
N ASP A 54 -1.35 15.47 11.48
CA ASP A 54 -1.60 16.20 10.23
C ASP A 54 -2.97 16.90 10.29
N ALA A 55 -3.05 18.13 9.75
CA ALA A 55 -4.30 18.86 9.63
C ALA A 55 -5.22 18.23 8.56
N ASP A 56 -4.64 17.83 7.44
CA ASP A 56 -5.34 17.35 6.25
C ASP A 56 -4.64 16.14 5.61
N GLN A 57 -5.29 15.54 4.61
CA GLN A 57 -4.74 14.41 3.87
C GLN A 57 -3.79 14.89 2.78
N ARG A 58 -2.51 14.54 2.92
CA ARG A 58 -1.43 14.95 2.01
C ARG A 58 -0.61 13.76 1.53
N TRP A 59 0.34 14.03 0.63
CA TRP A 59 1.23 13.01 0.11
C TRP A 59 2.31 12.62 1.12
N HIS A 60 2.52 11.32 1.22
CA HIS A 60 3.53 10.71 2.04
C HIS A 60 4.28 9.66 1.24
N GLU A 61 5.56 9.56 1.55
CA GLU A 61 6.34 8.37 1.27
C GLU A 61 6.37 7.51 2.54
N ALA A 62 6.13 6.22 2.37
CA ALA A 62 6.14 5.20 3.40
C ALA A 62 7.32 4.25 3.17
N THR A 63 7.97 3.86 4.26
CA THR A 63 9.03 2.86 4.28
C THR A 63 8.92 1.96 5.50
N SER A 64 9.59 0.80 5.45
CA SER A 64 9.90 0.01 6.64
C SER A 64 11.41 -0.01 6.86
N VAL A 65 11.81 -0.10 8.13
CA VAL A 65 13.22 -0.30 8.54
C VAL A 65 13.56 -1.78 8.77
N GLY A 66 12.58 -2.67 8.62
CA GLY A 66 12.79 -4.11 8.59
C GLY A 66 11.50 -4.93 8.65
N HIS A 67 11.63 -6.25 8.65
CA HIS A 67 10.54 -7.20 8.81
C HIS A 67 10.29 -7.53 10.29
N SER A 68 11.35 -7.80 11.05
CA SER A 68 11.28 -8.05 12.49
C SER A 68 11.65 -6.80 13.30
N GLY A 69 10.90 -6.48 14.36
CA GLY A 69 11.14 -5.31 15.20
C GLY A 69 9.84 -4.72 15.75
N ASP A 70 9.68 -3.40 15.67
CA ASP A 70 8.38 -2.77 15.98
C ASP A 70 7.35 -2.95 14.86
N GLY A 71 7.79 -3.42 13.69
CA GLY A 71 6.92 -3.67 12.53
C GLY A 71 6.22 -2.41 12.02
N LYS A 72 6.67 -1.22 12.44
CA LYS A 72 5.96 0.03 12.14
C LYS A 72 6.38 0.55 10.78
N VAL A 73 5.37 0.81 9.95
CA VAL A 73 5.55 1.65 8.78
C VAL A 73 5.90 3.07 9.24
N ARG A 74 6.88 3.66 8.57
CA ARG A 74 7.37 5.00 8.85
C ARG A 74 7.10 5.89 7.65
N TYR A 75 6.77 7.13 7.91
CA TYR A 75 6.32 8.07 6.88
C TYR A 75 7.14 9.35 6.94
N ARG A 76 7.30 9.99 5.79
CA ARG A 76 7.74 11.39 5.67
C ARG A 76 6.84 12.14 4.68
N PRO A 77 6.73 13.47 4.77
CA PRO A 77 6.13 14.26 3.70
C PRO A 77 6.92 14.06 2.41
N PHE A 78 6.22 13.84 1.30
CA PHE A 78 6.82 13.74 -0.02
C PHE A 78 5.80 14.18 -1.05
N ASP A 79 6.06 15.24 -1.81
CA ASP A 79 5.16 15.69 -2.88
C ASP A 79 5.65 15.16 -4.23
N PRO A 80 4.95 14.20 -4.86
CA PRO A 80 5.31 13.64 -6.16
C PRO A 80 4.93 14.56 -7.35
N THR A 81 4.30 15.71 -7.11
CA THR A 81 3.80 16.58 -8.17
C THR A 81 4.93 17.10 -9.06
N GLY A 82 4.81 16.86 -10.37
CA GLY A 82 5.82 17.27 -11.36
C GLY A 82 7.09 16.41 -11.40
N LYS A 83 7.24 15.41 -10.53
CA LYS A 83 8.42 14.55 -10.49
C LYS A 83 8.37 13.42 -11.53
N ALA A 84 9.49 13.19 -12.20
CA ALA A 84 9.76 11.99 -12.98
C ALA A 84 10.04 10.78 -12.07
N TRP A 85 10.03 9.57 -12.63
CA TRP A 85 10.23 8.34 -11.86
C TRP A 85 11.58 8.32 -11.12
N HIS A 86 12.66 8.76 -11.76
CA HIS A 86 14.01 8.69 -11.17
C HIS A 86 14.22 9.67 -10.02
N GLU A 87 13.46 10.76 -9.95
CA GLU A 87 13.51 11.72 -8.83
C GLU A 87 13.01 11.08 -7.54
N HIS A 88 12.10 10.10 -7.62
CA HIS A 88 11.65 9.32 -6.46
C HIS A 88 12.76 8.44 -5.86
N LEU A 89 13.76 8.07 -6.68
CA LEU A 89 14.93 7.30 -6.23
C LEU A 89 15.97 8.19 -5.56
N GLN A 90 16.23 9.36 -6.13
CA GLN A 90 17.21 10.31 -5.59
C GLN A 90 16.80 10.81 -4.21
N ASP A 91 15.50 11.02 -4.02
CA ASP A 91 14.98 11.54 -2.78
C ASP A 91 14.97 10.48 -1.68
N ASN A 92 14.99 9.18 -2.00
CA ASN A 92 14.99 8.07 -1.03
C ASN A 92 16.41 7.56 -0.70
N PRO A 93 17.03 8.02 0.41
CA PRO A 93 18.37 7.56 0.78
C PRO A 93 18.36 6.12 1.34
N LEU A 94 17.18 5.56 1.65
CA LEU A 94 17.02 4.20 2.16
C LEU A 94 16.84 3.23 0.99
N LEU A 95 17.91 3.03 0.23
CA LEU A 95 17.94 2.10 -0.92
C LEU A 95 17.94 0.62 -0.50
N ARG A 96 17.98 0.35 0.82
CA ARG A 96 18.08 -0.98 1.42
C ARG A 96 17.20 -1.05 2.67
N GLN A 97 16.44 -2.13 2.78
CA GLN A 97 15.69 -2.48 3.98
C GLN A 97 16.25 -3.80 4.47
N ASP A 98 16.81 -3.87 5.67
CA ASP A 98 17.28 -5.13 6.21
C ASP A 98 16.10 -6.03 6.60
N ILE A 99 16.27 -7.36 6.62
CA ILE A 99 15.22 -8.26 7.13
C ILE A 99 14.96 -7.96 8.60
N THR A 100 16.01 -7.68 9.35
CA THR A 100 15.94 -7.37 10.77
C THR A 100 16.11 -5.88 10.98
N GLN A 101 15.17 -5.26 11.66
CA GLN A 101 15.33 -3.88 12.12
C GLN A 101 16.53 -3.78 13.05
N THR A 102 17.49 -2.93 12.70
CA THR A 102 18.65 -2.58 13.53
C THR A 102 18.54 -1.14 14.03
N ASP A 103 19.29 -0.77 15.07
CA ASP A 103 19.35 0.63 15.49
C ASP A 103 19.91 1.54 14.39
N ASP A 104 20.87 1.06 13.60
CA ASP A 104 21.40 1.78 12.44
C ASP A 104 20.31 2.06 11.40
N SER A 105 19.48 1.07 11.05
CA SER A 105 18.36 1.24 10.12
C SER A 105 17.34 2.27 10.63
N ARG A 106 17.08 2.29 11.94
CA ARG A 106 16.18 3.28 12.56
C ARG A 106 16.78 4.68 12.53
N VAL A 107 18.06 4.81 12.86
CA VAL A 107 18.78 6.09 12.85
C VAL A 107 18.85 6.63 11.43
N ALA A 108 19.18 5.79 10.44
CA ALA A 108 19.19 6.17 9.04
C ALA A 108 17.81 6.65 8.57
N ALA A 109 16.73 5.93 8.90
CA ALA A 109 15.39 6.37 8.53
C ALA A 109 14.99 7.67 9.22
N ALA A 110 15.34 7.84 10.50
CA ALA A 110 15.09 9.08 11.21
C ALA A 110 15.87 10.26 10.61
N ALA A 111 17.14 10.06 10.23
CA ALA A 111 17.96 11.06 9.55
C ALA A 111 17.37 11.45 8.19
N ALA A 112 16.77 10.50 7.47
CA ALA A 112 16.05 10.72 6.21
C ALA A 112 14.65 11.35 6.36
N GLY A 113 14.24 11.69 7.59
CA GLY A 113 12.96 12.35 7.89
C GLY A 113 11.79 11.40 8.13
N PHE A 114 11.98 10.08 8.04
CA PHE A 114 10.91 9.11 8.31
C PHE A 114 10.59 9.00 9.80
N ARG A 115 9.30 8.94 10.14
CA ARG A 115 8.81 8.79 11.52
C ARG A 115 7.68 7.77 11.57
N ALA A 116 7.64 6.95 12.62
CA ALA A 116 6.50 6.08 12.87
C ALA A 116 5.30 6.94 13.30
N ARG A 117 4.20 6.87 12.55
CA ARG A 117 2.96 7.62 12.82
C ARG A 117 1.76 6.75 12.47
N ASP A 118 0.67 6.94 13.19
CA ASP A 118 -0.58 6.23 12.90
C ASP A 118 -1.31 6.88 11.73
N VAL A 119 -1.87 6.06 10.84
CA VAL A 119 -2.74 6.52 9.75
C VAL A 119 -4.14 6.76 10.31
N ARG A 120 -4.59 8.02 10.32
CA ARG A 120 -5.94 8.43 10.77
C ARG A 120 -6.96 8.40 9.64
N ALA A 121 -6.52 8.67 8.41
CA ALA A 121 -7.33 8.50 7.22
C ALA A 121 -6.43 8.05 6.06
N PHE A 122 -6.86 7.01 5.35
CA PHE A 122 -6.14 6.48 4.20
C PHE A 122 -6.86 6.92 2.92
N GLY A 123 -6.11 7.42 1.94
CA GLY A 123 -6.65 7.83 0.65
C GLY A 123 -7.20 6.67 -0.17
N GLY A 124 -7.02 5.43 0.28
CA GLY A 124 -7.48 4.18 -0.32
C GLY A 124 -6.81 3.87 -1.66
N PHE A 125 -5.57 4.28 -1.80
CA PHE A 125 -4.66 3.80 -2.83
C PHE A 125 -3.21 4.00 -2.34
N PHE A 126 -2.30 3.22 -2.90
CA PHE A 126 -0.86 3.47 -2.81
C PHE A 126 -0.19 2.96 -4.08
N TYR A 127 0.98 3.48 -4.41
CA TYR A 127 1.80 2.97 -5.51
C TYR A 127 3.26 2.84 -5.11
N GLY A 128 3.95 1.91 -5.76
CA GLY A 128 5.40 1.81 -5.79
C GLY A 128 5.91 1.91 -7.22
N LEU A 129 7.21 2.07 -7.37
CA LEU A 129 7.89 2.11 -8.66
C LEU A 129 8.73 0.86 -8.87
N VAL A 130 8.60 0.27 -10.05
CA VAL A 130 9.39 -0.87 -10.53
C VAL A 130 9.99 -0.41 -11.85
N ASP A 131 11.30 -0.15 -11.89
CA ASP A 131 11.94 0.58 -12.99
C ASP A 131 11.23 1.93 -13.26
N ASP A 132 10.85 2.17 -14.51
CA ASP A 132 10.06 3.32 -14.97
C ASP A 132 8.55 3.01 -15.02
N PHE A 133 8.10 1.91 -14.40
CA PHE A 133 6.69 1.52 -14.28
C PHE A 133 6.12 1.84 -12.90
N ILE A 134 4.80 2.08 -12.85
CA ILE A 134 4.04 2.08 -11.60
C ILE A 134 3.45 0.70 -11.34
N LEU A 135 3.44 0.32 -10.07
CA LEU A 135 2.52 -0.67 -9.54
C LEU A 135 1.58 0.05 -8.55
N LEU A 136 0.35 0.29 -8.98
CA LEU A 136 -0.66 1.04 -8.24
C LEU A 136 -1.77 0.10 -7.75
N TYR A 137 -2.06 0.15 -6.45
CA TYR A 137 -3.20 -0.50 -5.83
C TYR A 137 -4.26 0.55 -5.50
N ILE A 138 -5.49 0.33 -5.97
CA ILE A 138 -6.64 1.22 -5.73
C ILE A 138 -7.73 0.42 -5.03
N PHE A 139 -8.26 0.95 -3.94
CA PHE A 139 -9.28 0.32 -3.12
C PHE A 139 -10.58 1.13 -3.16
N ARG A 140 -11.71 0.42 -3.24
CA ARG A 140 -13.03 1.03 -3.27
C ARG A 140 -13.58 1.27 -1.87
N GLU A 141 -13.50 0.27 -1.00
CA GLU A 141 -14.01 0.34 0.37
C GLU A 141 -13.01 1.07 1.30
N PRO A 142 -13.48 1.72 2.38
CA PRO A 142 -12.61 2.43 3.31
C PRO A 142 -11.89 1.50 4.30
N ASP A 143 -12.28 0.23 4.38
CA ASP A 143 -11.78 -0.73 5.37
C ASP A 143 -10.36 -1.26 5.08
N PHE A 144 -9.78 -0.83 3.95
CA PHE A 144 -8.43 -1.20 3.56
C PHE A 144 -7.37 -0.43 4.36
N ARG A 145 -6.29 -1.13 4.68
CA ARG A 145 -5.08 -0.58 5.28
C ARG A 145 -3.87 -1.04 4.50
N MET A 146 -2.96 -0.11 4.22
CA MET A 146 -1.65 -0.44 3.65
C MET A 146 -0.74 -1.02 4.74
N TRP A 147 0.01 -2.04 4.37
CA TRP A 147 1.10 -2.61 5.15
C TRP A 147 2.35 -2.66 4.28
N MET A 148 3.52 -2.60 4.91
CA MET A 148 4.76 -2.87 4.20
C MET A 148 5.82 -3.41 5.14
N SER A 149 6.69 -4.25 4.60
CA SER A 149 7.84 -4.79 5.32
C SER A 149 8.98 -5.11 4.36
N ALA A 150 10.19 -5.30 4.88
CA ALA A 150 11.22 -5.99 4.11
C ALA A 150 10.81 -7.45 3.90
N SER A 151 11.20 -8.06 2.78
CA SER A 151 10.88 -9.46 2.48
C SER A 151 12.02 -10.19 1.78
N GLY A 152 11.91 -11.52 1.71
CA GLY A 152 12.95 -12.40 1.18
C GLY A 152 14.10 -12.61 2.19
N SER A 153 14.74 -13.79 2.13
CA SER A 153 15.85 -14.19 3.02
C SER A 153 17.15 -13.38 2.80
N ILE A 154 17.16 -12.51 1.79
CA ILE A 154 18.25 -11.60 1.46
C ILE A 154 17.59 -10.27 1.08
N ALA A 155 17.26 -9.42 2.06
CA ALA A 155 16.51 -8.18 1.83
C ALA A 155 17.36 -7.08 1.16
N LEU A 156 17.80 -7.34 -0.06
CA LEU A 156 18.23 -6.30 -0.98
C LEU A 156 17.07 -6.06 -1.93
N ARG A 157 16.37 -4.93 -1.74
CA ARG A 157 15.37 -4.41 -2.69
C ARG A 157 14.16 -5.32 -2.91
N ASN A 158 13.77 -6.07 -1.89
CA ASN A 158 12.62 -6.98 -1.95
C ASN A 158 11.55 -6.55 -0.94
N PRO A 159 10.82 -5.45 -1.13
CA PRO A 159 9.77 -5.05 -0.21
C PRO A 159 8.54 -5.95 -0.38
N ALA A 160 7.80 -6.11 0.70
CA ALA A 160 6.40 -6.53 0.67
C ALA A 160 5.53 -5.27 0.63
N TRP A 161 4.70 -5.16 -0.41
CA TRP A 161 3.70 -4.10 -0.59
C TRP A 161 2.31 -4.68 -0.37
N ASP A 162 1.89 -4.63 0.88
CA ASP A 162 0.79 -5.45 1.39
C ASP A 162 -0.44 -4.58 1.66
N TYR A 163 -1.59 -5.24 1.73
CA TYR A 163 -2.79 -4.59 2.24
C TYR A 163 -3.63 -5.57 3.05
N ALA A 164 -4.43 -5.02 3.95
CA ALA A 164 -5.35 -5.78 4.77
C ALA A 164 -6.73 -5.12 4.79
N THR A 165 -7.75 -5.91 5.04
CA THR A 165 -9.08 -5.40 5.41
C THR A 165 -9.31 -5.58 6.90
N SER A 166 -10.04 -4.66 7.51
CA SER A 166 -10.45 -4.72 8.91
C SER A 166 -11.96 -4.51 8.99
N GLY A 167 -12.70 -5.59 9.19
CA GLY A 167 -14.15 -5.60 9.33
C GLY A 167 -14.59 -5.87 10.77
N GLY A 168 -15.72 -5.28 11.16
CA GLY A 168 -16.34 -5.48 12.48
C GLY A 168 -17.03 -6.85 12.65
N PRO A 169 -17.90 -7.01 13.67
CA PRO A 169 -18.65 -8.23 13.91
C PRO A 169 -19.47 -8.64 12.68
N GLN A 170 -19.50 -9.93 12.36
CA GLN A 170 -20.15 -10.48 11.16
C GLN A 170 -20.95 -11.72 11.54
N ARG A 171 -22.22 -11.81 11.09
CA ARG A 171 -23.07 -12.96 11.36
C ARG A 171 -22.73 -14.15 10.47
N ALA A 172 -23.08 -15.35 10.92
CA ALA A 172 -23.03 -16.55 10.11
C ALA A 172 -23.74 -16.33 8.76
N GLY A 173 -23.04 -16.62 7.66
CA GLY A 173 -23.54 -16.45 6.29
C GLY A 173 -23.60 -15.01 5.76
N GLU A 174 -23.42 -13.98 6.60
CA GLU A 174 -23.33 -12.59 6.14
C GLU A 174 -22.12 -12.44 5.21
N ARG A 175 -22.30 -11.85 4.03
CA ARG A 175 -21.25 -11.68 3.03
C ARG A 175 -20.73 -10.25 3.03
N ARG A 176 -19.40 -10.08 3.04
CA ARG A 176 -18.73 -8.79 2.78
C ARG A 176 -17.87 -8.90 1.56
N THR A 177 -18.07 -7.99 0.62
CA THR A 177 -17.35 -7.94 -0.65
C THR A 177 -16.46 -6.71 -0.68
N TYR A 178 -15.25 -6.89 -1.18
CA TYR A 178 -14.23 -5.87 -1.31
C TYR A 178 -13.69 -5.83 -2.73
N HIS A 179 -13.33 -4.64 -3.18
CA HIS A 179 -12.93 -4.36 -4.55
C HIS A 179 -11.59 -3.63 -4.57
N ALA A 180 -10.62 -4.26 -5.22
CA ALA A 180 -9.32 -3.67 -5.49
C ALA A 180 -9.02 -3.69 -7.00
N ARG A 181 -8.28 -2.69 -7.47
CA ARG A 181 -7.68 -2.67 -8.80
C ARG A 181 -6.17 -2.55 -8.66
N VAL A 182 -5.45 -3.39 -9.40
CA VAL A 182 -4.01 -3.25 -9.62
C VAL A 182 -3.81 -2.69 -11.02
N VAL A 183 -2.97 -1.66 -11.13
CA VAL A 183 -2.55 -1.06 -12.40
C VAL A 183 -1.04 -1.22 -12.52
N TYR A 184 -0.59 -1.77 -13.64
CA TYR A 184 0.85 -1.89 -13.96
C TYR A 184 1.13 -1.35 -15.35
N LYS A 185 1.76 -0.17 -15.43
CA LYS A 185 2.01 0.56 -16.68
C LYS A 185 3.17 1.55 -16.52
N PRO A 186 3.72 2.13 -17.62
CA PRO A 186 4.75 3.16 -17.53
C PRO A 186 4.31 4.35 -16.66
N PHE A 187 5.20 4.88 -15.83
CA PHE A 187 4.90 6.02 -14.97
C PHE A 187 4.81 7.32 -15.78
N ALA A 188 3.62 7.89 -15.85
CA ALA A 188 3.35 9.16 -16.51
C ALA A 188 3.13 10.32 -15.53
N GLY A 189 3.65 10.21 -14.30
CA GLY A 189 3.50 11.21 -13.24
C GLY A 189 2.29 10.98 -12.32
N VAL A 190 2.25 11.70 -11.21
CA VAL A 190 1.21 11.50 -10.18
C VAL A 190 -0.21 11.88 -10.65
N GLU A 191 -0.34 12.82 -11.58
CA GLU A 191 -1.65 13.16 -12.16
C GLU A 191 -2.27 11.97 -12.88
N ASP A 192 -1.45 11.14 -13.52
CA ASP A 192 -1.91 9.91 -14.14
C ASP A 192 -2.38 8.88 -13.11
N VAL A 193 -1.66 8.75 -11.99
CA VAL A 193 -2.09 7.93 -10.84
C VAL A 193 -3.46 8.40 -10.32
N LEU A 194 -3.65 9.71 -10.13
CA LEU A 194 -4.92 10.26 -9.64
C LEU A 194 -6.07 10.05 -10.63
N ARG A 195 -5.81 10.10 -11.94
CA ARG A 195 -6.81 9.75 -12.96
C ARG A 195 -7.26 8.29 -12.85
N GLU A 196 -6.33 7.35 -12.68
CA GLU A 196 -6.67 5.92 -12.49
C GLU A 196 -7.51 5.71 -11.23
N VAL A 197 -7.13 6.36 -10.12
CA VAL A 197 -7.90 6.33 -8.86
C VAL A 197 -9.32 6.86 -9.06
N ALA A 198 -9.46 8.00 -9.74
CA ALA A 198 -10.77 8.59 -10.02
C ALA A 198 -11.62 7.69 -10.94
N ALA A 199 -11.02 7.10 -11.97
CA ALA A 199 -11.71 6.22 -12.91
C ALA A 199 -12.27 4.97 -12.22
N PHE A 200 -11.46 4.28 -11.41
CA PHE A 200 -11.90 3.07 -10.72
C PHE A 200 -12.98 3.35 -9.67
N ARG A 201 -12.87 4.47 -8.95
CA ARG A 201 -13.84 4.85 -7.91
C ARG A 201 -15.12 5.44 -8.46
N GLY A 202 -15.03 6.23 -9.53
CA GLY A 202 -16.18 6.84 -10.20
C GLY A 202 -17.06 5.82 -10.93
N ALA A 203 -16.51 4.68 -11.35
CA ALA A 203 -17.27 3.60 -11.97
C ALA A 203 -18.31 2.95 -11.02
N ALA A 204 -18.19 3.15 -9.70
CA ALA A 204 -19.10 2.58 -8.72
C ALA A 204 -20.46 3.31 -8.60
N THR A 205 -20.62 4.50 -9.18
CA THR A 205 -21.89 5.26 -9.13
C THR A 205 -22.88 4.89 -10.25
N ARG A 206 -22.54 3.90 -11.10
CA ARG A 206 -23.34 3.54 -12.30
C ARG A 206 -23.80 2.06 -12.33
N LEU A 207 -23.74 1.36 -11.20
CA LEU A 207 -24.31 0.03 -11.01
C LEU A 207 -25.38 0.10 -9.91
#